data_AF-A0AAD3H9Y9-F1
#
_entry.id   AF-A0AAD3H9Y9-F1
#
_cell.length_a   1.000
_cell.length_b   1.000
_cell.length_c   1.000
_cell.angle_alpha   90.00
_cell.angle_beta   90.00
_cell.angle_gamma   90.00
#
_symmetry.space_group_name_H-M   'P 1'
#
loop_
_entity.id
_entity.type
_entity.pdbx_description
1 polymer ?
#
loop_
_entity_poly.entity_id
_entity_poly.type
_entity_poly.pdbx_seq_one_letter_code
_entity_poly.pdbx_strand_id
1 'polypeptide(L)'
;MKASELRKELQSYGISTKSFFEKSELVEAVEKARAEGKEPIANGAAQQDTSSSSSNSSSDSRPRSERLKEEMDKCSSMKVGELKKELQSYGISTKSFFEKSEFVKAVAEARVDGVKKSSGGAAADEPYDPSYRDVNIRKLSENDRRALLGGFGTRGYIDTTISR
;
A
#
# COMPACT_ATOMS: atom_id res chain seq x y z
N MET A 1 8.52 20.25 44.23
CA MET A 1 9.01 20.69 42.91
C MET A 1 7.87 20.92 41.94
N LYS A 2 8.00 21.90 41.05
CA LYS A 2 7.07 22.14 39.94
C LYS A 2 7.42 21.21 38.77
N ALA A 3 6.42 20.77 38.00
CA ALA A 3 6.65 19.86 36.88
C ALA A 3 7.57 20.46 35.80
N SER A 4 7.58 21.79 35.65
CA SER A 4 8.47 22.51 34.74
C SER A 4 9.94 22.42 35.13
N GLU A 5 10.27 22.40 36.43
CA GLU A 5 11.64 22.25 36.94
C GLU A 5 12.15 20.83 36.67
N LEU A 6 11.35 19.82 36.97
CA LEU A 6 11.65 18.41 36.69
C LEU A 6 11.93 18.17 35.21
N ARG A 7 11.16 18.80 34.32
CA ARG A 7 11.39 18.71 32.87
C ARG A 7 12.73 19.32 32.45
N LYS A 8 13.12 20.45 33.03
CA LYS A 8 14.42 21.08 32.74
C LYS A 8 15.57 20.20 33.21
N GLU A 9 15.45 19.59 34.40
CA GLU A 9 16.44 18.63 34.89
C GLU A 9 16.58 17.44 33.94
N LEU A 10 15.46 16.79 33.56
CA LEU A 10 15.49 15.67 32.61
C LEU A 10 16.10 16.05 31.26
N GLN A 11 15.75 17.23 30.72
CA GLN A 11 16.35 17.72 29.49
C GLN A 11 17.86 17.95 29.64
N SER A 12 18.32 18.43 30.80
CA SER A 12 19.75 18.58 31.08
C SER A 12 20.49 17.24 31.15
N TYR A 13 19.82 16.18 31.56
CA TYR A 13 20.33 14.80 31.51
C TYR A 13 20.20 14.16 30.10
N GLY A 14 19.73 14.90 29.09
CA GLY A 14 19.50 14.38 27.75
C GLY A 14 18.27 13.47 27.61
N ILE A 15 17.38 13.47 28.61
CA ILE A 15 16.19 12.63 28.64
C ILE A 15 15.01 13.42 28.06
N SER A 16 14.42 12.92 26.98
CA SER A 16 13.27 13.56 26.32
C SER A 16 12.04 13.57 27.23
N THR A 17 11.52 14.76 27.52
CA THR A 17 10.32 14.93 28.35
C THR A 17 9.00 14.82 27.58
N LYS A 18 9.04 14.50 26.27
CA LYS A 18 7.86 14.54 25.38
C LYS A 18 6.87 13.41 25.64
N SER A 19 7.30 12.31 26.24
CA SER A 19 6.46 11.15 26.58
C SER A 19 5.89 11.19 28.01
N PHE A 20 6.29 12.16 28.84
CA PHE A 20 5.88 12.26 30.24
C PHE A 20 4.66 13.17 30.38
N PHE A 21 3.51 12.56 30.61
CA PHE A 21 2.23 13.27 30.76
C PHE A 21 1.86 13.49 32.22
N GLU A 22 2.30 12.60 33.10
CA GLU A 22 2.00 12.68 34.53
C GLU A 22 3.18 13.19 35.37
N LYS A 23 2.86 13.80 36.51
CA LYS A 23 3.87 14.33 37.44
C LYS A 23 4.63 13.21 38.17
N SER A 24 3.96 12.09 38.45
CA SER A 24 4.52 10.86 39.03
C SER A 24 5.67 10.32 38.19
N GLU A 25 5.42 10.11 36.89
CA GLU A 25 6.42 9.59 35.94
C GLU A 25 7.65 10.51 35.83
N LEU A 26 7.43 11.83 35.87
CA LEU A 26 8.48 12.84 35.85
C LEU A 26 9.38 12.77 37.08
N VAL A 27 8.81 12.52 38.26
CA VAL A 27 9.58 12.37 39.50
C VAL A 27 10.41 11.09 39.46
N GLU A 28 9.80 9.96 39.06
CA GLU A 28 10.49 8.66 38.97
C GLU A 28 11.66 8.72 37.97
N ALA A 29 11.47 9.36 36.82
CA ALA A 29 12.53 9.53 35.84
C ALA A 29 13.70 10.39 36.36
N VAL A 30 13.42 11.43 37.14
CA VAL A 30 14.45 12.28 37.76
C VAL A 30 15.23 11.49 38.82
N GLU A 31 14.53 10.72 39.66
CA GLU A 31 15.16 9.85 40.65
C GLU A 31 16.06 8.81 39.99
N LYS A 32 15.59 8.20 38.91
CA LYS A 32 16.37 7.26 38.11
C LYS A 32 17.59 7.92 37.47
N ALA A 33 17.45 9.11 36.89
CA ALA A 33 18.57 9.85 36.31
C ALA A 33 19.65 10.20 37.35
N ARG A 34 19.23 10.54 38.57
CA ARG A 34 20.15 10.78 39.71
C ARG A 34 20.83 9.49 40.17
N ALA A 35 20.10 8.37 40.23
CA ALA A 35 20.65 7.07 40.58
C ALA A 35 21.65 6.56 39.54
N GLU A 36 21.43 6.88 38.26
CA GLU A 36 22.30 6.50 37.15
C GLU A 36 23.56 7.38 37.03
N GLY A 37 23.71 8.41 37.86
CA GLY A 37 24.91 9.27 37.88
C GLY A 37 25.12 10.03 36.56
N LYS A 38 24.05 10.28 35.80
CA LYS A 38 24.15 11.03 34.54
C LYS A 38 24.53 12.47 34.86
N GLU A 39 25.69 12.91 34.40
CA GLU A 39 26.10 14.30 34.54
C GLU A 39 25.32 15.19 33.56
N PRO A 40 24.96 16.42 33.95
CA PRO A 40 24.24 17.35 33.09
C PRO A 40 25.08 17.66 31.85
N ILE A 41 24.51 17.40 30.67
CA ILE A 41 25.11 17.78 29.40
C ILE A 41 25.08 19.31 29.34
N ALA A 42 26.25 19.93 29.49
CA ALA A 42 26.39 21.37 29.46
C ALA A 42 25.80 21.94 28.15
N ASN A 43 24.89 22.91 28.33
CA ASN A 43 24.14 23.65 27.32
C ASN A 43 24.88 23.88 25.99
N GLY A 44 24.28 23.43 24.88
CA GLY A 44 24.73 23.89 23.56
C GLY A 44 24.24 23.13 22.34
N ALA A 45 22.98 22.69 22.24
CA ALA A 45 22.40 22.33 20.95
C ALA A 45 20.87 22.34 20.99
N ALA A 46 20.30 23.55 21.01
CA ALA A 46 18.95 23.76 20.52
C ALA A 46 19.05 24.07 19.02
N GLN A 47 18.59 23.15 18.17
CA GLN A 47 18.01 23.53 16.89
C GLN A 47 16.90 22.56 16.48
N GLN A 48 15.71 23.13 16.34
CA GLN A 48 14.63 22.62 15.51
C GLN A 48 15.06 22.61 14.05
N ASP A 49 14.57 21.62 13.30
CA ASP A 49 14.06 21.68 11.91
C ASP A 49 14.14 20.24 11.35
N THR A 50 13.04 19.49 11.32
CA THR A 50 12.15 19.33 10.14
C THR A 50 12.85 19.42 8.78
N SER A 51 13.03 18.23 8.20
CA SER A 51 12.90 17.94 6.76
C SER A 51 13.93 18.56 5.81
N SER A 52 14.92 17.77 5.40
CA SER A 52 14.88 17.08 4.09
C SER A 52 16.22 16.44 3.73
N SER A 53 16.12 15.33 3.00
CA SER A 53 17.17 14.69 2.20
C SER A 53 18.45 14.28 2.93
N SER A 54 18.41 13.13 3.60
CA SER A 54 19.47 12.16 3.38
C SER A 54 18.86 10.95 2.71
N SER A 55 19.08 10.89 1.40
CA SER A 55 19.03 9.70 0.57
C SER A 55 19.92 8.63 1.20
N ASN A 56 19.40 7.93 2.20
CA ASN A 56 20.00 6.69 2.67
C ASN A 56 19.22 5.55 2.02
N SER A 57 19.61 5.26 0.78
CA SER A 57 19.53 3.92 0.21
C SER A 57 20.40 2.98 1.05
N SER A 58 20.01 2.75 2.30
CA SER A 58 20.55 1.70 3.13
C SER A 58 19.44 0.70 3.25
N SER A 59 19.58 -0.40 2.51
CA SER A 59 18.85 -1.65 2.66
C SER A 59 18.38 -1.82 4.11
N ASP A 60 17.14 -1.45 4.37
CA ASP A 60 16.51 -1.68 5.65
C ASP A 60 16.48 -3.22 5.77
N SER A 61 17.27 -3.75 6.70
CA SER A 61 17.40 -5.20 6.93
C SER A 61 16.43 -5.69 8.01
N ARG A 62 15.44 -4.88 8.41
CA ARG A 62 14.38 -5.31 9.33
C ARG A 62 13.40 -6.24 8.61
N PRO A 63 12.90 -7.31 9.24
CA PRO A 63 11.95 -8.20 8.61
C PRO A 63 10.68 -7.44 8.19
N ARG A 64 10.16 -7.74 6.99
CA ARG A 64 8.94 -7.13 6.43
C ARG A 64 7.77 -7.14 7.41
N SER A 65 7.67 -8.20 8.22
CA SER A 65 6.65 -8.36 9.26
C SER A 65 6.70 -7.30 10.36
N GLU A 66 7.88 -6.84 10.74
CA GLU A 66 8.06 -5.84 11.80
C GLU A 66 7.67 -4.44 11.29
N ARG A 67 8.07 -4.10 10.06
CA ARG A 67 7.64 -2.86 9.39
C ARG A 67 6.13 -2.81 9.19
N LEU A 68 5.52 -3.93 8.79
CA LEU A 68 4.06 -4.02 8.64
C LEU A 68 3.35 -3.75 9.97
N LYS A 69 3.82 -4.31 11.09
CA LYS A 69 3.21 -4.08 12.40
C LYS A 69 3.32 -2.61 12.84
N GLU A 70 4.51 -2.03 12.76
CA GLU A 70 4.71 -0.61 13.07
C GLU A 70 3.79 0.28 12.24
N GLU A 71 3.64 -0.03 10.95
CA GLU A 71 2.80 0.76 10.05
C GLU A 71 1.32 0.54 10.32
N MET A 72 0.90 -0.68 10.67
CA MET A 72 -0.46 -0.97 11.13
C MET A 72 -0.81 -0.22 12.42
N ASP A 73 0.11 -0.12 13.38
CA ASP A 73 -0.11 0.62 14.62
C ASP A 73 -0.28 2.12 14.34
N LYS A 74 0.58 2.70 13.49
CA LYS A 74 0.44 4.10 13.03
C LYS A 74 -0.90 4.33 12.33
N CYS A 75 -1.28 3.44 11.41
CA CYS A 75 -2.54 3.55 10.67
C CYS A 75 -3.77 3.31 11.57
N SER A 76 -3.64 2.54 12.66
CA SER A 76 -4.73 2.32 13.61
C SER A 76 -5.12 3.59 14.36
N SER A 77 -4.17 4.48 14.62
CA SER A 77 -4.42 5.80 15.20
C SER A 77 -5.08 6.79 14.21
N MET A 78 -5.02 6.53 12.90
CA MET A 78 -5.59 7.41 11.88
C MET A 78 -7.12 7.26 11.76
N LYS A 79 -7.75 8.30 11.21
CA LYS A 79 -9.19 8.29 10.90
C LYS A 79 -9.45 7.51 9.62
N VAL A 80 -10.57 6.79 9.56
CA VAL A 80 -10.98 6.03 8.37
C VAL A 80 -11.06 6.92 7.12
N GLY A 81 -11.46 8.19 7.27
CA GLY A 81 -11.49 9.14 6.17
C GLY A 81 -10.11 9.44 5.57
N GLU A 82 -9.05 9.45 6.38
CA GLU A 82 -7.67 9.66 5.91
C GLU A 82 -7.13 8.39 5.26
N LEU A 83 -7.37 7.23 5.87
CA LEU A 83 -7.00 5.92 5.31
C LEU A 83 -7.60 5.72 3.91
N LYS A 84 -8.86 6.11 3.71
CA LYS A 84 -9.52 6.06 2.40
C LYS A 84 -8.85 6.96 1.37
N LYS A 85 -8.44 8.17 1.75
CA LYS A 85 -7.75 9.11 0.85
C LYS A 85 -6.40 8.55 0.41
N GLU A 86 -5.64 7.96 1.34
CA GLU A 86 -4.37 7.33 1.01
C GLU A 86 -4.55 6.15 0.06
N LEU A 87 -5.47 5.23 0.36
CA LEU A 87 -5.75 4.11 -0.54
C LEU A 87 -6.18 4.57 -1.93
N GLN A 88 -6.99 5.63 -2.03
CA GLN A 88 -7.35 6.23 -3.31
C GLN A 88 -6.14 6.86 -4.02
N SER A 89 -5.22 7.51 -3.31
CA SER A 89 -3.97 8.00 -3.91
C SER A 89 -3.08 6.86 -4.43
N TYR A 90 -3.14 5.72 -3.75
CA TYR A 90 -2.51 4.47 -4.17
C TYR A 90 -3.28 3.76 -5.29
N GLY A 91 -4.43 4.28 -5.74
CA GLY A 91 -5.25 3.65 -6.78
C GLY A 91 -6.00 2.39 -6.32
N ILE A 92 -6.09 2.17 -5.01
CA ILE A 92 -6.78 1.02 -4.41
C ILE A 92 -8.23 1.44 -4.11
N SER A 93 -9.19 0.69 -4.65
CA SER A 93 -10.61 0.95 -4.45
C SER A 93 -11.00 0.74 -2.99
N THR A 94 -11.61 1.75 -2.37
CA THR A 94 -12.07 1.69 -0.98
C THR A 94 -13.46 1.09 -0.81
N LYS A 95 -14.11 0.67 -1.90
CA LYS A 95 -15.50 0.16 -1.88
C LYS A 95 -15.62 -1.27 -1.39
N SER A 96 -14.54 -2.06 -1.47
CA SER A 96 -14.51 -3.45 -1.04
C SER A 96 -14.17 -3.64 0.44
N PHE A 97 -13.74 -2.59 1.12
CA PHE A 97 -13.37 -2.63 2.53
C PHE A 97 -14.54 -2.13 3.39
N PHE A 98 -14.93 -2.93 4.38
CA PHE A 98 -16.05 -2.66 5.26
C PHE A 98 -15.58 -2.31 6.67
N GLU A 99 -14.47 -2.88 7.11
CA GLU A 99 -13.95 -2.68 8.47
C GLU A 99 -12.73 -1.77 8.51
N LYS A 100 -12.54 -1.06 9.63
CA LYS A 100 -11.35 -0.21 9.84
C LYS A 100 -10.06 -1.02 9.79
N SER A 101 -10.07 -2.24 10.32
CA SER A 101 -8.96 -3.21 10.28
C SER A 101 -8.46 -3.46 8.86
N GLU A 102 -9.37 -3.62 7.90
CA GLU A 102 -9.03 -3.85 6.50
C GLU A 102 -8.37 -2.62 5.86
N PHE A 103 -8.88 -1.42 6.15
CA PHE A 103 -8.28 -0.17 5.69
C PHE A 103 -6.85 0.00 6.22
N VAL A 104 -6.64 -0.27 7.51
CA VAL A 104 -5.31 -0.19 8.17
C VAL A 104 -4.33 -1.15 7.51
N LYS A 105 -4.74 -2.41 7.32
CA LYS A 105 -3.90 -3.44 6.70
C LYS A 105 -3.52 -3.07 5.27
N ALA A 106 -4.50 -2.63 4.46
CA ALA A 106 -4.26 -2.26 3.07
C ALA A 106 -3.31 -1.06 2.93
N VAL A 107 -3.41 -0.05 3.80
CA VAL A 107 -2.48 1.09 3.81
C VAL A 107 -1.08 0.66 4.24
N ALA A 108 -0.97 -0.17 5.28
CA ALA A 108 0.31 -0.69 5.74
C ALA A 108 1.01 -1.53 4.66
N GLU A 109 0.28 -2.41 3.98
CA GLU A 109 0.78 -3.17 2.83
C GLU A 109 1.21 -2.25 1.68
N ALA A 110 0.40 -1.25 1.33
CA ALA A 110 0.76 -0.29 0.29
C ALA A 110 2.04 0.51 0.61
N ARG A 111 2.27 0.83 1.89
CA ARG A 111 3.48 1.55 2.35
C ARG A 111 4.72 0.65 2.39
N VAL A 112 4.60 -0.61 2.80
CA VAL A 112 5.73 -1.55 2.94
C VAL A 112 6.11 -2.21 1.62
N ASP A 113 5.11 -2.67 0.86
CA ASP A 113 5.32 -3.45 -0.36
C ASP A 113 5.25 -2.61 -1.63
N GLY A 114 4.76 -1.37 -1.51
CA GLY A 114 4.39 -0.54 -2.64
C GLY A 114 3.10 -1.04 -3.28
N VAL A 115 2.45 -0.14 -4.01
CA VAL A 115 1.28 -0.51 -4.81
C VAL A 115 1.75 -1.37 -5.97
N LYS A 116 1.71 -2.69 -5.79
CA LYS A 116 1.77 -3.63 -6.89
C LYS A 116 0.46 -3.46 -7.64
N LYS A 117 0.44 -2.53 -8.58
CA LYS A 117 -0.70 -2.23 -9.45
C LYS A 117 -1.12 -3.55 -10.10
N SER A 118 -2.10 -4.23 -9.53
CA SER A 118 -2.86 -5.26 -10.21
C SER A 118 -3.82 -4.56 -11.17
N SER A 119 -3.25 -3.76 -12.08
CA SER A 119 -3.86 -3.59 -13.40
C SER A 119 -3.91 -5.00 -13.97
N GLY A 120 -5.12 -5.53 -14.14
CA GLY A 120 -5.32 -6.81 -14.80
C GLY A 120 -4.48 -6.88 -16.07
N GLY A 121 -3.80 -8.02 -16.25
CA GLY A 121 -3.09 -8.40 -17.48
C GLY A 121 -2.53 -7.23 -18.28
N ALA A 122 -1.57 -6.50 -17.72
CA ALA A 122 -0.61 -5.82 -18.58
C ALA A 122 0.20 -6.94 -19.23
N ALA A 123 -0.28 -7.42 -20.38
CA ALA A 123 0.60 -8.03 -21.36
C ALA A 123 1.81 -7.09 -21.43
N ALA A 124 3.01 -7.65 -21.24
CA ALA A 124 4.22 -6.92 -21.54
C ALA A 124 4.01 -6.24 -22.90
N ASP A 125 4.54 -5.01 -23.04
CA ASP A 125 4.69 -4.34 -24.33
C ASP A 125 5.63 -5.24 -25.18
N GLU A 126 5.10 -6.35 -25.67
CA GLU A 126 5.73 -7.17 -26.68
C GLU A 126 5.81 -6.27 -27.91
N PRO A 127 6.98 -6.13 -28.52
CA PRO A 127 7.16 -5.25 -29.67
C PRO A 127 6.12 -5.64 -30.73
N TYR A 128 5.38 -4.65 -31.23
CA TYR A 128 4.37 -4.82 -32.26
C TYR A 128 4.97 -5.61 -33.44
N ASP A 129 4.55 -6.86 -33.59
CA ASP A 129 5.03 -7.74 -34.65
C ASP A 129 4.17 -7.52 -35.92
N PRO A 130 4.75 -6.98 -37.01
CA PRO A 130 4.04 -6.78 -38.28
C PRO A 130 3.59 -8.08 -38.95
N SER A 131 4.01 -9.25 -38.45
CA SER A 131 3.53 -10.55 -38.90
C SER A 131 2.07 -10.83 -38.49
N TYR A 132 1.56 -10.14 -37.47
CA TYR A 132 0.14 -10.22 -37.10
C TYR A 132 -0.71 -9.62 -38.21
N ARG A 133 -1.49 -10.47 -38.88
CA ARG A 133 -2.52 -10.01 -39.81
C ARG A 133 -3.75 -9.57 -39.05
N ASP A 134 -4.22 -8.38 -39.39
CA ASP A 134 -5.52 -7.88 -38.93
C ASP A 134 -6.63 -8.86 -39.32
N VAL A 135 -7.24 -9.47 -38.31
CA VAL A 135 -8.39 -10.36 -38.48
C VAL A 135 -9.67 -9.52 -38.46
N ASN A 136 -10.29 -9.38 -39.63
CA ASN A 136 -11.61 -8.77 -39.75
C ASN A 136 -12.69 -9.72 -39.23
N ILE A 137 -13.13 -9.49 -37.99
CA ILE A 137 -14.23 -10.23 -37.39
C ILE A 137 -15.55 -9.71 -37.97
N ARG A 138 -16.22 -10.52 -38.79
CA ARG A 138 -17.61 -10.24 -39.20
C ARG A 138 -18.57 -10.87 -38.21
N LYS A 139 -19.58 -10.09 -37.80
CA LYS A 139 -20.69 -10.58 -36.97
C LYS A 139 -21.43 -11.65 -37.77
N LEU A 140 -21.39 -12.88 -37.27
CA LEU A 140 -22.07 -14.02 -37.88
C LEU A 140 -23.57 -13.73 -37.95
N SER A 141 -24.13 -13.67 -39.15
CA SER A 141 -25.56 -13.42 -39.32
C SER A 141 -26.37 -14.67 -38.91
N GLU A 142 -27.64 -14.48 -38.55
CA GLU A 142 -28.55 -15.59 -38.18
C GLU A 142 -28.64 -16.66 -39.30
N ASN A 143 -28.54 -16.23 -40.57
CA ASN A 143 -28.53 -17.13 -41.72
C ASN A 143 -27.24 -17.96 -41.80
N ASP A 144 -26.10 -17.36 -41.49
CA ASP A 144 -24.80 -18.05 -41.48
C ASP A 144 -24.69 -19.02 -40.30
N ARG A 145 -25.31 -18.69 -39.15
CA ARG A 145 -25.42 -19.60 -37.99
C ARG A 145 -26.18 -20.86 -38.33
N ARG A 146 -27.29 -20.75 -39.08
CA ARG A 146 -28.08 -21.91 -39.54
C ARG A 146 -27.32 -22.74 -40.56
N ALA A 147 -26.53 -22.12 -41.43
CA ALA A 147 -25.67 -22.84 -42.37
C ALA A 147 -24.53 -23.59 -41.67
N LEU A 148 -23.93 -23.01 -40.63
CA LEU A 148 -22.82 -23.63 -39.89
C LEU A 148 -23.28 -24.76 -38.95
N LEU A 149 -24.46 -24.65 -38.35
CA LEU A 149 -25.04 -25.69 -37.48
C LEU A 149 -25.93 -26.70 -38.24
N GLY A 150 -26.31 -26.42 -39.49
CA GLY A 150 -27.23 -27.25 -40.29
C GLY A 150 -26.53 -28.19 -41.30
N GLY A 151 -25.21 -28.24 -41.32
CA GLY A 151 -24.40 -28.92 -42.34
C GLY A 151 -24.29 -30.45 -42.24
N PHE A 152 -25.19 -31.14 -41.53
CA PHE A 152 -25.33 -32.59 -41.62
C PHE A 152 -26.76 -32.96 -42.06
N GLY A 153 -26.95 -33.10 -43.37
CA GLY A 153 -28.03 -33.91 -43.92
C GLY A 153 -29.16 -33.15 -44.62
N THR A 154 -28.93 -32.70 -45.85
CA THR A 154 -29.98 -32.69 -46.88
C THR A 154 -29.43 -33.19 -48.21
N ARG A 155 -29.39 -34.53 -48.31
CA ARG A 155 -29.79 -35.35 -49.46
C ARG A 155 -29.89 -34.59 -50.80
N GLY A 156 -28.81 -34.66 -51.58
CA GLY A 156 -28.82 -34.23 -52.98
C GLY A 156 -29.88 -35.00 -53.77
N TYR A 157 -30.76 -34.24 -54.45
CA TYR A 157 -31.55 -34.74 -55.56
C TYR A 157 -30.62 -34.88 -56.76
N ILE A 158 -30.39 -36.11 -57.20
CA ILE A 158 -29.70 -36.41 -58.45
C ILE A 158 -30.78 -36.43 -59.52
N ASP A 159 -30.86 -35.37 -60.31
CA ASP A 159 -31.72 -35.31 -61.49
C ASP A 159 -31.03 -36.09 -62.61
N THR A 160 -31.47 -37.34 -62.85
CA THR A 160 -30.98 -38.16 -63.96
C THR A 160 -32.00 -38.12 -65.09
N THR A 161 -31.86 -37.13 -65.95
CA THR A 161 -32.45 -37.14 -67.28
C THR A 161 -31.72 -38.20 -68.12
N ILE A 162 -32.33 -39.37 -68.29
CA ILE A 162 -31.97 -40.32 -69.33
C ILE A 162 -32.84 -40.01 -70.55
N SER A 163 -32.22 -39.41 -71.57
CA SER A 163 -32.71 -39.43 -72.95
C SER A 163 -32.25 -40.71 -73.62
N ARG A 164 -33.20 -41.51 -74.12
CA ARG A 164 -33.12 -42.19 -75.41
C ARG A 164 -34.48 -42.76 -75.79
#